data_AF-M1Q6F7-F1
#
_entry.id   AF-M1Q6F7-F1
#
_cell.length_a   1.000
_cell.length_b   1.000
_cell.length_c   1.000
_cell.angle_alpha   90.00
_cell.angle_beta   90.00
_cell.angle_gamma   90.00
#
_symmetry.space_group_name_H-M   'P 1'
#
loop_
_entity.id
_entity.type
_entity.pdbx_description
1 polymer ?
#
loop_
_entity_poly.entity_id
_entity_poly.type
_entity_poly.pdbx_seq_one_letter_code
_entity_poly.pdbx_strand_id
1 'polypeptide(L)' 'MDLTLQIDTDYSLQEASEVVRSALEHEKHLAKYKVQRYATICDEFEDRYDLISTELIKKIEAGEFLDDDRFFKKRA' A
#
# COMPACT_ATOMS: atom_id res chain seq x y z
N MET A 1 9.69 -39.17 8.62
CA MET A 1 8.43 -38.83 9.31
C MET A 1 7.52 -38.25 8.26
N ASP A 2 6.41 -38.91 8.00
CA ASP A 2 5.40 -38.44 7.04
C ASP A 2 4.48 -37.47 7.80
N LEU A 3 4.41 -36.22 7.36
CA LEU A 3 3.64 -35.18 8.04
C LEU A 3 2.21 -35.24 7.49
N THR A 4 1.39 -36.14 8.03
CA THR A 4 -0.02 -36.25 7.64
C THR A 4 -0.81 -35.09 8.27
N LEU A 5 -1.10 -34.08 7.46
CA LEU A 5 -1.98 -32.98 7.83
C LEU A 5 -3.43 -33.50 7.86
N GLN A 6 -4.01 -33.67 9.06
CA GLN A 6 -5.44 -33.96 9.17
C GLN A 6 -6.21 -32.66 8.97
N ILE A 7 -6.98 -32.61 7.88
CA ILE A 7 -7.85 -31.49 7.55
C ILE A 7 -9.25 -31.85 8.04
N ASP A 8 -9.68 -31.19 9.10
CA ASP A 8 -11.08 -31.23 9.56
C ASP A 8 -11.93 -30.38 8.61
N THR A 9 -13.11 -30.86 8.25
CA THR A 9 -14.04 -30.18 7.34
C THR A 9 -15.43 -29.95 7.96
N ASP A 10 -15.64 -30.40 9.20
CA ASP A 10 -16.94 -30.36 9.87
C ASP A 10 -17.20 -29.00 10.54
N TYR A 11 -17.03 -27.92 9.78
CA TYR A 11 -17.26 -26.57 10.25
C TYR A 11 -18.75 -26.19 10.18
N SER A 12 -19.24 -25.52 11.22
CA SER A 12 -20.56 -24.91 11.19
C SER A 12 -20.61 -23.71 10.23
N LEU A 13 -21.81 -23.38 9.76
CA LEU A 13 -22.04 -22.18 8.93
C LEU A 13 -21.56 -20.90 9.65
N GLN A 14 -21.69 -20.86 10.99
CA GLN A 14 -21.26 -19.71 11.78
C GLN A 14 -19.74 -19.55 11.75
N GLU A 15 -18.99 -20.63 12.01
CA GLU A 15 -17.52 -20.61 11.99
C GLU A 15 -17.00 -20.22 10.60
N ALA A 16 -17.57 -20.80 9.54
CA ALA A 16 -17.23 -20.43 8.17
C ALA A 16 -17.51 -18.94 7.90
N SER A 17 -18.65 -18.44 8.37
CA SER A 17 -19.03 -17.03 8.22
C SER A 17 -18.12 -16.09 9.00
N GLU A 18 -17.68 -16.47 10.20
CA GLU A 18 -16.77 -15.67 11.02
C GLU A 18 -15.37 -15.59 10.41
N VAL A 19 -14.86 -16.70 9.87
CA VAL A 19 -13.57 -16.72 9.15
C VAL A 19 -13.62 -15.80 7.94
N VAL A 20 -14.65 -15.91 7.10
CA VAL A 20 -14.81 -15.03 5.93
C VAL A 20 -14.94 -13.56 6.35
N ARG A 21 -15.74 -13.27 7.39
CA ARG A 21 -15.90 -11.91 7.90
C ARG A 21 -14.58 -11.34 8.42
N SER A 22 -13.81 -12.13 9.16
CA SER A 22 -12.51 -11.73 9.70
C SER A 22 -11.52 -11.40 8.58
N ALA A 23 -11.42 -12.26 7.56
CA ALA A 23 -10.57 -12.03 6.40
C ALA A 23 -10.96 -10.75 5.66
N LEU A 24 -12.27 -10.53 5.43
CA LEU A 24 -12.76 -9.33 4.76
C LEU A 24 -12.50 -8.05 5.56
N GLU A 25 -12.67 -8.08 6.89
CA GLU A 25 -12.40 -6.90 7.72
C GLU A 25 -10.90 -6.59 7.78
N HIS A 26 -10.06 -7.63 7.80
CA HIS A 26 -8.61 -7.47 7.70
C HIS A 26 -8.19 -6.79 6.39
N GLU A 27 -8.66 -7.30 5.25
CA GLU A 27 -8.34 -6.71 3.94
C GLU A 27 -8.86 -5.27 3.81
N LYS A 28 -10.08 -5.01 4.31
CA LYS A 28 -10.65 -3.66 4.37
C LYS A 28 -9.78 -2.72 5.23
N HIS A 29 -9.29 -3.19 6.37
CA HIS A 29 -8.40 -2.41 7.22
C HIS A 29 -7.08 -2.11 6.52
N LEU A 30 -6.45 -3.13 5.92
CA LEU A 30 -5.20 -2.96 5.16
C LEU A 30 -5.36 -1.99 3.99
N ALA A 31 -6.46 -2.08 3.24
CA ALA A 31 -6.74 -1.18 2.12
C ALA A 31 -6.83 0.28 2.60
N LYS A 32 -7.58 0.54 3.69
CA LYS A 32 -7.66 1.88 4.30
C LYS A 32 -6.30 2.40 4.75
N TYR A 33 -5.53 1.56 5.43
CA TYR A 33 -4.18 1.92 5.88
C TYR A 33 -3.28 2.28 4.70
N LYS A 34 -3.29 1.48 3.61
CA LYS A 34 -2.48 1.75 2.41
C LYS A 34 -2.87 3.07 1.76
N VAL A 35 -4.17 3.34 1.59
CA VAL A 35 -4.64 4.61 1.04
C VAL A 35 -4.15 5.80 1.86
N GLN A 36 -4.31 5.74 3.18
CA GLN A 36 -3.84 6.79 4.08
C GLN A 36 -2.32 6.96 4.01
N ARG A 37 -1.57 5.85 4.04
CA ARG A 37 -0.10 5.88 4.01
C ARG A 37 0.42 6.49 2.71
N TYR A 38 -0.15 6.13 1.57
CA TYR A 38 0.26 6.69 0.28
C TYR A 38 -0.14 8.15 0.14
N ALA A 39 -1.31 8.55 0.64
CA ALA A 39 -1.69 9.97 0.69
C ALA A 39 -0.64 10.77 1.48
N THR A 40 -0.26 10.33 2.68
CA THR A 40 0.79 10.99 3.48
C THR A 40 2.13 11.05 2.76
N ILE A 41 2.53 9.99 2.05
CA ILE A 41 3.79 10.00 1.28
C ILE A 41 3.73 11.03 0.16
N CYS A 42 2.60 11.14 -0.54
CA CYS A 42 2.41 12.16 -1.56
C CYS A 42 2.46 13.56 -0.92
N ASP A 43 1.71 13.81 0.15
CA ASP A 43 1.70 15.11 0.84
C ASP A 43 3.12 15.50 1.29
N GLU A 44 3.87 14.59 1.93
CA GLU A 44 5.25 14.83 2.35
C GLU A 44 6.21 15.13 1.17
N PHE A 45 5.94 14.55 0.01
CA PHE A 45 6.71 14.79 -1.20
C PHE A 45 6.36 16.16 -1.79
N GLU A 46 5.08 16.47 -1.92
CA GLU A 46 4.58 17.73 -2.45
C GLU A 46 5.07 18.90 -1.59
N ASP A 47 5.01 18.77 -0.27
CA ASP A 47 5.55 19.74 0.69
C ASP A 47 7.07 19.94 0.54
N ARG A 48 7.81 18.86 0.30
CA ARG A 48 9.29 18.92 0.21
C ARG A 48 9.76 19.63 -1.06
N TYR A 49 9.08 19.38 -2.16
CA TYR A 49 9.51 19.83 -3.48
C TYR A 49 8.69 21.00 -4.02
N ASP A 50 7.68 21.46 -3.27
CA ASP A 50 6.71 22.49 -3.67
C ASP A 50 6.13 22.19 -5.06
N LEU A 51 5.77 20.91 -5.26
CA LEU A 51 5.43 20.36 -6.57
C LEU A 51 4.37 19.28 -6.41
N ILE A 52 3.18 19.52 -6.94
CA ILE A 52 2.09 18.54 -6.87
C ILE A 52 2.38 17.33 -7.76
N SER A 53 1.90 16.15 -7.37
CA SER A 53 2.22 14.87 -8.02
C SER A 53 1.86 14.84 -9.51
N THR A 54 0.82 15.57 -9.93
CA THR A 54 0.42 15.64 -11.35
C THR A 54 1.38 16.48 -12.19
N GLU A 55 1.98 17.52 -11.62
CA GLU A 55 3.00 18.33 -12.27
C GLU A 55 4.31 17.57 -12.37
N LEU A 56 4.63 16.76 -11.36
CA LEU A 56 5.77 15.85 -11.38
C LEU A 56 5.72 14.91 -12.59
N ILE A 57 4.59 14.22 -12.81
CA ILE A 57 4.43 13.29 -13.93
C ILE A 57 4.61 14.01 -15.26
N LYS A 58 4.03 15.21 -15.43
CA LYS A 58 4.22 16.01 -16.65
C LYS A 58 5.68 16.36 -16.90
N LYS A 59 6.44 16.72 -15.84
CA LYS A 59 7.89 16.99 -15.96
C LYS A 59 8.69 15.75 -16.33
N ILE A 60 8.32 14.57 -15.81
CA ILE A 60 8.91 13.28 -16.19
C ILE A 60 8.63 12.99 -17.67
N GLU A 61 7.37 13.10 -18.09
CA GLU A 61 6.96 12.86 -19.48
C GLU A 61 7.59 13.84 -20.46
N ALA A 62 7.82 15.09 -20.03
CA ALA A 62 8.52 16.12 -20.81
C ALA A 62 10.05 15.95 -20.83
N GLY A 63 10.61 15.03 -20.03
CA GLY A 63 12.06 14.84 -19.91
C GLY A 63 12.79 15.95 -19.14
N GLU A 64 12.06 16.81 -18.42
CA GLU A 64 12.56 17.97 -17.68
C GLU A 64 13.01 17.62 -16.24
N PHE A 65 12.99 16.35 -15.88
CA PHE A 65 13.13 15.87 -14.50
C PHE A 65 14.58 15.78 -13.99
N LEU A 66 15.58 15.86 -14.87
CA LEU A 66 16.92 15.33 -14.60
C LEU A 66 17.92 16.30 -13.93
N ASP A 67 17.55 17.56 -13.69
CA ASP A 67 18.53 18.60 -13.29
C ASP A 67 18.35 19.15 -11.86
N ASP A 68 17.42 18.60 -11.06
CA ASP A 68 17.22 19.02 -9.67
C ASP A 68 17.78 17.99 -8.68
N ASP A 69 18.99 18.29 -8.19
CA ASP A 69 19.77 17.50 -7.22
C ASP A 69 19.00 17.15 -5.93
N ARG A 70 17.90 17.86 -5.63
CA ARG A 70 17.06 17.58 -4.47
C ARG A 70 16.37 16.22 -4.58
N PHE A 71 16.04 15.73 -5.79
CA PHE A 71 15.34 14.45 -5.98
C PHE A 71 16.21 13.22 -5.70
N PHE A 72 17.52 13.32 -5.86
CA PHE A 72 18.45 12.17 -5.75
C PHE A 72 19.28 12.15 -4.46
N LYS A 73 19.13 13.14 -3.58
CA LYS A 73 19.75 13.12 -2.25
C LYS A 73 19.10 12.02 -1.40
N LYS A 74 19.79 10.88 -1.26
CA LYS A 74 19.43 9.82 -0.31
C LYS A 74 19.40 10.37 1.11
N ARG A 75 18.41 9.94 1.89
CA ARG A 75 18.45 10.04 3.37
C ARG A 75 19.72 9.34 3.87
N ALA A 76 20.54 10.07 4.61
CA ALA A 76 21.53 9.51 5.53
C ALA A 76 20.83 8.90 6.75
#